data_AF-A0A949HEP1-F1
#
_entry.id   AF-A0A949HEP1-F1
#
_cell.length_a   1.000
_cell.length_b   1.000
_cell.length_c   1.000
_cell.angle_alpha   90.00
_cell.angle_beta   90.00
_cell.angle_gamma   90.00
#
_symmetry.space_group_name_H-M   'P 1'
#
loop_
_entity.id
_entity.type
_entity.pdbx_description
1 polymer ?
#
loop_
_entity_poly.entity_id
_entity_poly.type
_entity_poly.pdbx_seq_one_letter_code
_entity_poly.pdbx_strand_id
1 'polypeptide(L)'
;MRRLRAAEIVAGLAAIVLLATLPLDWFSVDTGPLMALTLNTSGWAGLGWAMVAALVLTALLAIGLCVALVAAHSDSAGLVFGIALVVVAVPTLLALVIVLLARPGLGVGLPRSAVGLAPAAWAGLLAMAAIAAGSIASLHNERTAGADRRFTPPAARPAP
;
A
#
# COMPACT_ATOMS: atom_id res chain seq x y z
N MET A 1 -6.35 16.62 18.92
CA MET A 1 -6.19 15.15 19.05
C MET A 1 -6.83 14.33 17.91
N ARG A 2 -7.94 14.74 17.27
CA ARG A 2 -8.70 13.89 16.32
C ARG A 2 -8.09 13.71 14.91
N ARG A 3 -7.22 14.62 14.43
CA ARG A 3 -6.57 14.53 13.11
C ARG A 3 -5.42 13.51 13.04
N LEU A 4 -4.78 13.23 14.19
CA LEU A 4 -3.58 12.40 14.30
C LEU A 4 -3.82 10.92 13.97
N ARG A 5 -5.08 10.45 13.88
CA ARG A 5 -5.44 9.04 13.65
C ARG A 5 -6.11 8.76 12.30
N ALA A 6 -6.37 9.80 11.52
CA ALA A 6 -7.13 9.66 10.27
C ALA A 6 -6.27 9.01 9.17
N ALA A 7 -4.96 9.29 9.16
CA ALA A 7 -4.06 8.78 8.13
C ALA A 7 -3.86 7.26 8.24
N GLU A 8 -3.66 6.72 9.44
CA GLU A 8 -3.49 5.28 9.64
C GLU A 8 -4.78 4.51 9.34
N ILE A 9 -5.94 5.07 9.71
CA ILE A 9 -7.25 4.48 9.38
C ILE A 9 -7.45 4.45 7.88
N VAL A 10 -7.17 5.55 7.17
CA VAL A 10 -7.26 5.62 5.71
C VAL A 10 -6.31 4.61 5.06
N ALA A 11 -5.06 4.50 5.52
CA ALA A 11 -4.11 3.51 5.01
C ALA A 11 -4.60 2.07 5.24
N GLY A 12 -5.14 1.76 6.43
CA GLY A 12 -5.69 0.45 6.75
C GLY A 12 -6.92 0.10 5.90
N LEU A 13 -7.86 1.03 5.72
CA LEU A 13 -9.02 0.82 4.85
C LEU A 13 -8.61 0.67 3.39
N ALA A 14 -7.68 1.49 2.91
CA ALA A 14 -7.15 1.38 1.56
C ALA A 14 -6.43 0.03 1.33
N ALA A 15 -5.74 -0.51 2.33
CA ALA A 15 -5.15 -1.84 2.27
C ALA A 15 -6.21 -2.94 2.09
N ILE A 16 -7.33 -2.85 2.80
CA ILE A 16 -8.45 -3.80 2.64
C ILE A 16 -9.02 -3.70 1.23
N VAL A 17 -9.23 -2.48 0.71
CA VAL A 17 -9.70 -2.26 -0.67
C VAL A 17 -8.72 -2.85 -1.68
N LEU A 18 -7.41 -2.61 -1.50
CA LEU A 18 -6.37 -3.16 -2.38
C LEU A 18 -6.44 -4.69 -2.42
N LEU A 19 -6.48 -5.35 -1.25
CA LEU A 19 -6.58 -6.81 -1.19
C LEU A 19 -7.88 -7.35 -1.80
N ALA A 20 -9.00 -6.67 -1.57
CA ALA A 20 -10.28 -7.03 -2.15
C ALA A 20 -10.30 -6.88 -3.68
N THR A 21 -9.49 -5.99 -4.25
CA THR A 21 -9.39 -5.82 -5.71
C THR A 21 -8.51 -6.86 -6.39
N LEU A 22 -7.53 -7.48 -5.72
CA LEU A 22 -6.63 -8.47 -6.32
C LEU A 22 -7.31 -9.68 -7.00
N PRO A 23 -8.39 -10.29 -6.45
CA PRO A 23 -9.09 -11.38 -7.13
C PRO A 23 -9.96 -10.93 -8.31
N LEU A 24 -10.22 -9.63 -8.48
CA LEU A 24 -11.01 -9.11 -9.59
C LEU A 24 -10.16 -9.02 -10.85
N ASP A 25 -10.83 -8.88 -12.00
CA ASP A 25 -10.17 -8.62 -13.28
C ASP A 25 -9.56 -7.21 -13.29
N TRP A 26 -8.24 -7.15 -13.41
CA TRP A 26 -7.48 -5.91 -13.55
C TRP A 26 -7.25 -5.57 -15.02
N PHE A 27 -7.24 -6.58 -15.87
CA PHE A 27 -7.02 -6.45 -17.29
C PHE A 27 -8.23 -6.94 -18.07
N SER A 28 -8.56 -6.26 -19.16
CA SER A 28 -9.52 -6.73 -20.14
C SER A 28 -8.79 -7.05 -21.43
N VAL A 29 -9.31 -7.99 -22.22
CA VAL A 29 -8.68 -8.36 -23.49
C VAL A 29 -9.75 -8.46 -24.57
N ASP A 30 -9.59 -7.68 -25.63
CA ASP A 30 -10.39 -7.81 -26.84
C ASP A 30 -9.78 -8.88 -27.75
N THR A 31 -9.89 -10.14 -27.32
CA THR A 31 -9.55 -11.30 -28.14
C THR A 31 -10.78 -12.16 -28.32
N GLY A 32 -10.95 -12.75 -29.51
CA GLY A 32 -12.08 -13.64 -29.80
C GLY A 32 -12.22 -14.78 -28.78
N PRO A 33 -13.40 -15.43 -28.72
CA PRO A 33 -13.83 -16.30 -27.62
C PRO A 33 -12.91 -17.48 -27.32
N LEU A 34 -12.09 -17.92 -28.28
CA LEU A 34 -11.15 -19.03 -28.11
C LEU A 34 -9.88 -18.68 -27.31
N MET A 35 -9.45 -17.41 -27.27
CA MET A 35 -8.28 -16.98 -26.49
C MET A 35 -8.62 -16.63 -25.04
N ALA A 36 -9.88 -16.29 -24.74
CA ALA A 36 -10.34 -15.87 -23.42
C ALA A 36 -10.12 -16.91 -22.32
N LEU A 37 -10.16 -18.21 -22.66
CA LEU A 37 -10.08 -19.33 -21.70
C LEU A 37 -8.70 -19.54 -21.04
N THR A 38 -7.65 -18.86 -21.49
CA THR A 38 -6.27 -19.05 -20.97
C THR A 38 -5.63 -17.79 -20.39
N LEU A 39 -6.39 -16.69 -20.31
CA LEU A 39 -5.84 -15.38 -19.97
C LEU A 39 -5.88 -15.11 -18.46
N ASN A 40 -4.74 -14.69 -17.93
CA ASN A 40 -4.58 -14.28 -16.54
C ASN A 40 -4.95 -12.80 -16.38
N THR A 41 -6.25 -12.51 -16.31
CA THR A 41 -6.78 -11.14 -16.24
C THR A 41 -6.87 -10.58 -14.82
N SER A 42 -6.88 -11.45 -13.80
CA SER A 42 -6.97 -11.05 -12.40
C SER A 42 -5.70 -10.34 -11.91
N GLY A 43 -5.82 -9.54 -10.85
CA GLY A 43 -4.66 -8.90 -10.22
C GLY A 43 -3.62 -9.92 -9.72
N TRP A 44 -4.06 -11.06 -9.18
CA TRP A 44 -3.17 -12.15 -8.73
C TRP A 44 -2.33 -12.75 -9.86
N ALA A 45 -2.93 -12.98 -11.02
CA ALA A 45 -2.27 -13.73 -12.08
C ALA A 45 -1.63 -12.81 -13.14
N GLY A 46 -2.22 -11.64 -13.39
CA GLY A 46 -1.81 -10.72 -14.46
C GLY A 46 -0.64 -9.80 -14.12
N LEU A 47 -0.42 -9.49 -12.83
CA LEU A 47 0.65 -8.57 -12.40
C LEU A 47 2.03 -9.23 -12.26
N GLY A 48 2.07 -10.56 -12.21
CA GLY A 48 3.27 -11.33 -11.90
C GLY A 48 3.56 -11.42 -10.40
N TRP A 49 4.19 -12.53 -9.99
CA TRP A 49 4.36 -12.89 -8.59
C TRP A 49 5.06 -11.82 -7.74
N ALA A 50 6.08 -11.15 -8.29
CA ALA A 50 6.87 -10.16 -7.55
C ALA A 50 6.05 -8.91 -7.22
N MET A 51 5.24 -8.43 -8.18
CA MET A 51 4.36 -7.28 -7.95
C MET A 51 3.27 -7.62 -6.93
N VAL A 52 2.67 -8.80 -7.06
CA VAL A 52 1.66 -9.28 -6.10
C VAL A 52 2.23 -9.38 -4.70
N ALA A 53 3.43 -9.95 -4.54
CA ALA A 53 4.10 -10.01 -3.25
C ALA A 53 4.35 -8.62 -2.65
N ALA A 54 4.77 -7.65 -3.46
CA ALA A 54 4.96 -6.27 -3.02
C ALA A 54 3.64 -5.59 -2.59
N LEU A 55 2.55 -5.78 -3.34
CA LEU A 55 1.23 -5.26 -2.99
C LEU A 55 0.69 -5.88 -1.70
N VAL A 56 0.82 -7.20 -1.54
CA VAL A 56 0.42 -7.91 -0.31
C VAL A 56 1.26 -7.44 0.88
N LEU A 57 2.58 -7.35 0.74
CA LEU A 57 3.46 -6.86 1.79
C LEU A 57 3.09 -5.42 2.20
N THR A 58 2.84 -4.55 1.23
CA THR A 58 2.38 -3.18 1.49
C THR A 58 1.06 -3.17 2.25
N ALA A 59 0.09 -3.98 1.82
CA ALA A 59 -1.20 -4.06 2.49
C ALA A 59 -1.07 -4.57 3.94
N LEU A 60 -0.24 -5.58 4.18
CA LEU A 60 0.02 -6.11 5.51
C LEU A 60 0.70 -5.08 6.42
N LEU A 61 1.67 -4.31 5.92
CA LEU A 61 2.32 -3.24 6.67
C LEU A 61 1.33 -2.11 7.01
N ALA A 62 0.44 -1.75 6.10
CA ALA A 62 -0.60 -0.75 6.32
C ALA A 62 -1.65 -1.19 7.34
N ILE A 63 -2.06 -2.46 7.30
CA ILE A 63 -2.92 -3.07 8.32
C ILE A 63 -2.18 -3.09 9.67
N GLY A 64 -0.92 -3.49 9.68
CA GLY A 64 -0.07 -3.50 10.89
C GLY A 64 0.05 -2.13 11.54
N LEU A 65 0.23 -1.07 10.75
CA LEU A 65 0.22 0.32 11.23
C LEU A 65 -1.13 0.68 11.89
N CYS A 66 -2.24 0.34 11.24
CA CYS A 66 -3.58 0.59 11.79
C CYS A 66 -3.84 -0.21 13.08
N VAL A 67 -3.40 -1.47 13.14
CA VAL A 67 -3.51 -2.31 14.34
C VAL A 67 -2.65 -1.78 15.47
N ALA A 68 -1.41 -1.35 15.21
CA ALA A 68 -0.53 -0.75 16.22
C ALA A 68 -1.17 0.50 16.83
N LEU A 69 -1.85 1.30 16.01
CA LEU A 69 -2.62 2.45 16.47
C LEU A 69 -3.80 2.04 17.38
N VAL A 70 -4.59 1.06 16.97
CA VAL A 70 -5.78 0.61 17.72
C VAL A 70 -5.39 -0.08 19.03
N ALA A 71 -4.35 -0.90 19.00
CA ALA A 71 -3.85 -1.66 20.15
C ALA A 71 -3.06 -0.80 21.15
N ALA A 72 -3.04 0.53 20.97
CA ALA A 72 -2.34 1.49 21.82
C ALA A 72 -0.90 1.07 22.18
N HIS A 73 -0.20 0.46 21.21
CA HIS A 73 1.21 0.10 21.40
C HIS A 73 2.06 1.36 21.58
N SER A 74 3.24 1.20 22.17
CA SER A 74 4.17 2.32 22.38
C SER A 74 4.42 3.07 21.06
N ASP A 75 4.59 4.39 21.15
CA ASP A 75 4.81 5.26 19.96
C ASP A 75 5.94 4.76 19.05
N SER A 76 6.91 4.04 19.62
CA SER A 76 8.00 3.40 18.87
C SER A 76 7.53 2.39 17.82
N ALA A 77 6.46 1.64 18.10
CA ALA A 77 5.95 0.63 17.17
C ALA A 77 5.29 1.28 15.95
N GLY A 78 4.51 2.34 16.15
CA GLY A 78 3.90 3.13 15.07
C GLY A 78 4.96 3.66 14.09
N LEU A 79 6.05 4.21 14.64
CA LEU A 79 7.15 4.77 13.85
C LEU A 79 7.86 3.72 13.00
N VAL A 80 8.11 2.53 13.55
CA VAL A 80 8.71 1.42 12.81
C VAL A 80 7.83 1.00 11.63
N PHE A 81 6.52 0.81 11.87
CA PHE A 81 5.59 0.48 10.79
C PHE A 81 5.46 1.60 9.76
N GLY A 82 5.43 2.87 10.19
CA GLY A 82 5.35 4.03 9.31
C GLY A 82 6.55 4.13 8.37
N ILE A 83 7.77 3.97 8.89
CA ILE A 83 9.00 4.01 8.08
C ILE A 83 9.03 2.84 7.12
N ALA A 84 8.82 1.61 7.61
CA ALA A 84 8.82 0.41 6.79
C ALA A 84 7.78 0.52 5.66
N LEU A 85 6.58 1.02 5.98
CA LEU A 85 5.51 1.21 5.01
C LEU A 85 5.88 2.25 3.95
N VAL A 86 6.48 3.39 4.28
CA VAL A 86 6.92 4.36 3.26
C VAL A 86 7.97 3.77 2.33
N VAL A 87 8.97 3.08 2.89
CA VAL A 87 10.07 2.46 2.13
C VAL A 87 9.56 1.42 1.14
N VAL A 88 8.51 0.69 1.48
CA VAL A 88 7.92 -0.35 0.61
C VAL A 88 6.84 0.23 -0.31
N ALA A 89 5.94 1.09 0.21
CA ALA A 89 4.76 1.55 -0.51
C ALA A 89 5.10 2.47 -1.68
N VAL A 90 6.05 3.40 -1.52
CA VAL A 90 6.38 4.36 -2.58
C VAL A 90 6.99 3.67 -3.80
N PRO A 91 8.01 2.79 -3.65
CA PRO A 91 8.51 2.01 -4.79
C PRO A 91 7.46 1.07 -5.37
N THR A 92 6.63 0.45 -4.54
CA THR A 92 5.55 -0.44 -5.01
C THR A 92 4.53 0.32 -5.86
N LEU A 93 4.13 1.53 -5.44
CA LEU A 93 3.23 2.39 -6.22
C LEU A 93 3.85 2.76 -7.57
N LEU A 94 5.12 3.18 -7.59
CA LEU A 94 5.81 3.53 -8.82
C LEU A 94 5.91 2.32 -9.77
N ALA A 95 6.32 1.17 -9.24
CA ALA A 95 6.41 -0.06 -10.00
C ALA A 95 5.03 -0.49 -10.53
N LEU A 96 3.96 -0.33 -9.74
CA LEU A 96 2.59 -0.59 -10.16
C LEU A 96 2.19 0.30 -11.34
N VAL A 97 2.43 1.60 -11.25
CA VAL A 97 2.17 2.54 -12.35
C VAL A 97 2.93 2.11 -13.61
N ILE A 98 4.21 1.75 -13.50
CA ILE A 98 5.00 1.26 -14.62
C ILE A 98 4.38 -0.01 -15.24
N VAL A 99 3.99 -0.99 -14.42
CA VAL A 99 3.38 -2.24 -14.89
C VAL A 99 2.04 -1.97 -15.61
N LEU A 100 1.18 -1.12 -15.04
CA LEU A 100 -0.11 -0.79 -15.64
C LEU A 100 0.04 -0.01 -16.97
N LEU A 101 1.05 0.86 -17.08
CA LEU A 101 1.37 1.57 -18.31
C LEU A 101 2.03 0.65 -19.36
N ALA A 102 2.88 -0.28 -18.92
CA ALA A 102 3.57 -1.22 -19.79
C ALA A 102 2.63 -2.28 -20.40
N ARG A 103 1.46 -2.51 -19.78
CA ARG A 103 0.43 -3.51 -20.16
C ARG A 103 1.04 -4.93 -20.26
N PRO A 104 1.01 -5.73 -19.18
CA PRO A 104 1.65 -7.05 -19.20
C PRO A 104 1.02 -7.95 -20.27
N GLY A 105 1.83 -8.81 -20.91
CA GLY A 105 1.36 -9.74 -21.95
C GLY A 105 0.47 -10.89 -21.45
N LEU A 106 -0.01 -10.82 -20.20
CA LEU A 106 -0.94 -11.74 -19.53
C LEU A 106 -0.60 -13.23 -19.63
N GLY A 107 0.70 -13.56 -19.64
CA GLY A 107 1.22 -14.93 -19.67
C GLY A 107 1.34 -15.56 -21.06
N VAL A 108 0.73 -14.95 -22.09
CA VAL A 108 0.74 -15.47 -23.48
C VAL A 108 1.41 -14.53 -24.49
N GLY A 109 2.05 -13.45 -24.00
CA GLY A 109 2.80 -12.52 -24.84
C GLY A 109 1.93 -11.61 -25.71
N LEU A 110 0.72 -11.26 -25.25
CA LEU A 110 -0.17 -10.36 -25.99
C LEU A 110 0.50 -9.02 -26.32
N PRO A 111 0.19 -8.43 -27.50
CA PRO A 111 0.59 -7.07 -27.81
C PRO A 111 -0.10 -6.10 -26.86
N ARG A 112 0.61 -5.03 -26.48
CA ARG A 112 0.13 -4.01 -25.52
C ARG A 112 -1.21 -3.38 -25.92
N SER A 113 -1.48 -3.28 -27.22
CA SER A 113 -2.72 -2.71 -27.77
C SER A 113 -3.97 -3.56 -27.53
N ALA A 114 -3.80 -4.86 -27.27
CA ALA A 114 -4.91 -5.78 -27.03
C ALA A 114 -5.30 -5.87 -25.54
N VAL A 115 -4.50 -5.28 -24.65
CA VAL A 115 -4.70 -5.37 -23.19
C VAL A 115 -5.26 -4.05 -22.68
N GLY A 116 -6.54 -4.08 -22.28
CA GLY A 116 -7.25 -3.01 -21.58
C GLY A 116 -6.98 -3.01 -20.07
N LEU A 117 -7.34 -1.91 -19.40
CA LEU A 117 -7.37 -1.81 -17.94
C LEU A 117 -8.82 -1.82 -17.50
N ALA A 118 -9.16 -2.76 -16.63
CA ALA A 118 -10.48 -2.87 -16.05
C ALA A 118 -10.64 -1.90 -14.85
N PRO A 119 -11.87 -1.60 -14.42
CA PRO A 119 -12.13 -0.72 -13.29
C PRO A 119 -11.44 -1.13 -11.99
N ALA A 120 -11.25 -2.43 -11.75
CA ALA A 120 -10.58 -2.91 -10.54
C ALA A 120 -9.10 -2.51 -10.48
N ALA A 121 -8.40 -2.42 -11.62
CA ALA A 121 -7.01 -1.94 -11.64
C ALA A 121 -6.90 -0.48 -11.22
N TRP A 122 -7.86 0.37 -11.61
CA TRP A 122 -7.93 1.76 -11.17
C TRP A 122 -8.25 1.87 -9.68
N ALA A 123 -9.17 1.05 -9.18
CA ALA A 123 -9.47 0.98 -7.74
C ALA A 123 -8.24 0.53 -6.93
N GLY A 124 -7.53 -0.50 -7.39
CA GLY A 124 -6.28 -0.97 -6.79
C GLY A 124 -5.18 0.10 -6.81
N LEU A 125 -5.03 0.83 -7.93
CA LEU A 125 -4.07 1.93 -8.03
C LEU A 125 -4.40 3.07 -7.06
N LEU A 126 -5.67 3.49 -6.98
CA LEU A 126 -6.11 4.53 -6.05
C LEU A 126 -5.93 4.10 -4.60
N ALA A 127 -6.23 2.84 -4.27
CA ALA A 127 -5.99 2.29 -2.95
C ALA A 127 -4.50 2.30 -2.61
N MET A 128 -3.64 1.86 -3.53
CA MET A 128 -2.19 1.89 -3.36
C MET A 128 -1.66 3.33 -3.17
N ALA A 129 -2.18 4.30 -3.92
CA ALA A 129 -1.84 5.71 -3.77
C ALA A 129 -2.27 6.26 -2.40
N ALA A 130 -3.46 5.89 -1.92
CA ALA A 130 -3.96 6.26 -0.61
C ALA A 130 -3.10 5.66 0.54
N ILE A 131 -2.60 4.43 0.39
CA ILE A 131 -1.67 3.81 1.35
C ILE A 131 -0.36 4.62 1.40
N ALA A 132 0.23 4.93 0.24
CA ALA A 132 1.47 5.70 0.17
C ALA A 132 1.31 7.13 0.73
N ALA A 133 0.20 7.80 0.42
CA ALA A 133 -0.10 9.12 0.99
C ALA A 133 -0.34 9.05 2.51
N GLY A 134 -1.07 8.04 2.97
CA GLY A 134 -1.35 7.81 4.39
C GLY A 134 -0.09 7.53 5.20
N SER A 135 0.87 6.77 4.64
CA SER A 135 2.13 6.46 5.31
C SER A 135 3.05 7.69 5.42
N ILE A 136 3.13 8.52 4.39
CA ILE A 136 3.87 9.79 4.43
C ILE A 136 3.22 10.75 5.45
N ALA A 137 1.89 10.84 5.45
CA ALA A 137 1.16 11.68 6.40
C ALA A 137 1.35 11.23 7.86
N SER A 138 1.36 9.91 8.11
CA SER A 138 1.62 9.34 9.44
C SER A 138 3.03 9.71 9.95
N LEU A 139 4.08 9.59 9.11
CA LEU A 139 5.43 10.03 9.49
C LEU A 139 5.54 11.54 9.74
N HIS A 140 4.84 12.36 8.97
CA HIS A 140 4.82 13.80 9.18
C HIS A 140 4.17 14.16 10.53
N ASN A 141 3.11 13.45 10.90
CA ASN A 141 2.44 13.60 12.19
C ASN A 141 3.35 13.23 13.36
N GLU A 142 4.15 12.16 13.25
CA GLU A 142 5.09 11.80 14.31
C GLU A 142 6.21 12.82 14.50
N ARG A 143 6.74 13.39 13.41
CA ARG A 143 7.77 14.45 13.48
C ARG A 143 7.30 15.68 14.24
N THR A 144 6.04 16.07 14.04
CA THR A 144 5.44 17.23 14.71
C THR A 144 5.10 16.93 16.17
N ALA A 145 4.56 15.76 16.47
CA ALA A 145 4.22 15.37 17.83
C ALA A 145 5.45 15.14 18.74
N GLY A 146 6.57 14.67 18.17
CA GLY A 146 7.82 14.50 18.91
C GLY A 146 8.46 15.82 19.33
N ALA A 147 8.30 16.89 18.55
CA ALA A 147 8.84 18.21 18.86
C ALA A 147 8.19 18.88 20.09
N ASP A 148 6.92 18.57 20.36
CA ASP A 148 6.17 19.12 21.50
C ASP A 148 6.47 18.41 22.82
N ARG A 149 7.14 17.24 22.80
CA ARG A 149 7.52 16.52 24.02
C ARG A 149 8.74 17.21 24.65
N ARG A 150 8.48 18.19 25.52
CA ARG A 150 9.52 18.75 26.41
C ARG A 150 10.18 17.60 27.16
N PHE A 151 11.48 17.41 26.91
CA PHE A 151 12.29 16.50 27.70
C PHE A 151 12.29 17.00 29.15
N THR A 152 11.70 16.23 30.06
CA THR A 152 11.83 16.47 31.49
C THR A 152 13.03 15.67 31.96
N PRO A 153 14.18 16.32 32.27
CA PRO A 153 15.34 15.59 32.77
C PRO A 153 14.98 14.87 34.07
N PRO A 154 15.53 13.66 34.29
CA PRO A 154 15.41 13.01 35.59
C PRO A 154 16.01 13.92 36.68
N ALA A 155 15.43 13.88 37.88
CA ALA A 155 15.90 14.70 39.01
C ALA A 155 17.42 14.51 39.23
N ALA A 156 18.14 15.62 39.45
CA ALA A 156 19.57 15.58 39.70
C ALA A 156 19.87 14.66 40.88
N ARG A 157 20.81 13.71 40.71
CA ARG A 157 21.28 12.89 41.83
C ARG A 157 22.02 13.80 42.83
N PRO A 158 21.83 13.62 44.15
CA PRO A 158 22.60 14.35 45.14
C PRO A 158 24.09 14.07 44.95
N ALA A 159 24.90 15.12 44.97
CA ALA A 159 26.36 15.01 44.89
C ALA A 159 26.92 14.33 46.16
N PRO A 160 27.99 13.52 46.05
CA PRO A 160 28.62 12.85 47.19
C PRO A 160 29.29 13.83 48.15
#